data_AF-A0A150KI97-F1
#
_entry.id   AF-A0A150KI97-F1
#
_cell.length_a   1.000
_cell.length_b   1.000
_cell.length_c   1.000
_cell.angle_alpha   90.00
_cell.angle_beta   90.00
_cell.angle_gamma   90.00
#
_symmetry.space_group_name_H-M   'P 1'
#
loop_
_entity.id
_entity.type
_entity.pdbx_description
1 polymer ?
#
loop_
_entity_poly.entity_id
_entity_poly.type
_entity_poly.pdbx_seq_one_letter_code
_entity_poly.pdbx_strand_id
1 'polypeptide(L)'
;MNKEETEAFSYALSYLQELILKAYTDCREAVEPLKNYNDDLKYSIALSYLSMANQSYLEAERVVHEYQIYNVEIESFFGAYEDYKFEFKKVISEKDKNTSWLFSRYDILVKKWKEADGFLKQLIELGKNK
;
A
#
# COMPACT_ATOMS: atom_id res chain seq x y z
N MET A 1 1.90 -8.46 28.39
CA MET A 1 3.17 -8.41 27.65
C MET A 1 4.27 -7.97 28.59
N ASN A 2 5.44 -8.60 28.50
CA ASN A 2 6.63 -8.10 29.15
C ASN A 2 7.15 -6.84 28.41
N LYS A 3 8.21 -6.20 28.94
CA LYS A 3 8.78 -4.98 28.35
C LYS A 3 9.28 -5.21 26.92
N GLU A 4 9.96 -6.32 26.66
CA GLU A 4 10.52 -6.66 25.34
C GLU A 4 9.42 -6.89 24.31
N GLU A 5 8.35 -7.60 24.66
CA GLU A 5 7.18 -7.81 23.81
C GLU A 5 6.49 -6.49 23.46
N THR A 6 6.45 -5.55 24.41
CA THR A 6 5.85 -4.22 24.22
C THR A 6 6.66 -3.34 23.27
N GLU A 7 8.00 -3.39 23.39
CA GLU A 7 8.91 -2.70 22.49
C GLU A 7 8.85 -3.31 21.07
N ALA A 8 8.83 -4.64 20.96
CA ALA A 8 8.69 -5.34 19.67
C ALA A 8 7.37 -5.00 18.97
N PHE A 9 6.25 -4.99 19.68
CA PHE A 9 4.95 -4.63 19.11
C PHE A 9 4.91 -3.16 18.66
N SER A 10 5.48 -2.25 19.44
CA SER A 10 5.56 -0.81 19.08
C SER A 10 6.41 -0.58 17.84
N TYR A 11 7.52 -1.32 17.73
CA TYR A 11 8.34 -1.34 16.51
C TYR A 11 7.53 -1.88 15.32
N ALA A 12 6.83 -3.00 15.49
CA ALA A 12 6.03 -3.61 14.43
C ALA A 12 4.96 -2.66 13.88
N LEU A 13 4.27 -1.90 14.75
CA LEU A 13 3.30 -0.88 14.31
C LEU A 13 3.94 0.22 13.47
N SER A 14 5.10 0.73 13.91
CA SER A 14 5.82 1.79 13.20
C SER A 14 6.37 1.30 11.87
N TYR A 15 6.89 0.06 11.84
CA TYR A 15 7.39 -0.57 10.64
C TYR A 15 6.26 -0.87 9.64
N LEU A 16 5.12 -1.37 10.11
CA LEU A 16 3.93 -1.58 9.30
C LEU A 16 3.45 -0.27 8.65
N GLN A 17 3.44 0.83 9.40
CA GLN A 17 3.09 2.15 8.87
C GLN A 17 4.03 2.57 7.73
N GLU A 18 5.34 2.36 7.88
CA GLU A 18 6.33 2.65 6.85
C GLU A 18 6.12 1.79 5.60
N LEU A 19 5.83 0.49 5.76
CA LEU A 19 5.58 -0.42 4.64
C LEU A 19 4.32 -0.05 3.86
N ILE A 20 3.23 0.27 4.56
CA ILE A 20 1.98 0.74 3.94
C ILE A 20 2.21 2.05 3.19
N LEU A 21 2.97 2.98 3.77
CA LEU A 21 3.35 4.23 3.11
C LEU A 21 4.15 3.96 1.84
N LYS A 22 5.18 3.10 1.89
CA LYS A 22 6.01 2.75 0.72
C LYS A 22 5.19 2.10 -0.39
N ALA A 23 4.36 1.11 -0.03
CA ALA A 23 3.48 0.44 -0.99
C ALA A 23 2.57 1.44 -1.71
N TYR A 24 1.95 2.36 -0.95
CA TYR A 24 1.13 3.42 -1.53
C TYR A 24 1.93 4.39 -2.41
N THR A 25 3.10 4.88 -1.95
CA THR A 25 3.89 5.84 -2.73
C THR A 25 4.36 5.22 -4.03
N ASP A 26 4.79 3.96 -4.03
CA ASP A 26 5.17 3.26 -5.24
C ASP A 26 3.97 3.03 -6.18
N CYS A 27 2.76 2.76 -5.65
CA CYS A 27 1.54 2.76 -6.47
C CYS A 27 1.28 4.13 -7.12
N ARG A 28 1.48 5.24 -6.42
CA ARG A 28 1.36 6.58 -7.01
C ARG A 28 2.38 6.76 -8.14
N GLU A 29 3.65 6.44 -7.89
CA GLU A 29 4.70 6.58 -8.91
C GLU A 29 4.47 5.63 -10.11
N ALA A 30 3.82 4.48 -9.90
CA ALA A 30 3.45 3.57 -10.99
C ALA A 30 2.38 4.16 -11.91
N VAL A 31 1.48 5.00 -11.39
CA VAL A 31 0.39 5.63 -12.15
C VAL A 31 0.88 6.82 -13.00
N GLU A 32 1.88 7.57 -12.52
CA GLU A 32 2.32 8.81 -13.16
C GLU A 32 2.83 8.66 -14.61
N PRO A 33 3.67 7.66 -14.95
CA PRO A 33 4.09 7.43 -16.33
C PRO A 33 2.91 7.15 -17.27
N LEU A 34 1.87 6.46 -16.79
CA LEU A 34 0.70 6.13 -17.60
C LEU A 34 -0.12 7.36 -18.00
N LYS A 35 -0.04 8.45 -17.22
CA LYS A 35 -0.69 9.74 -17.51
C LYS A 35 0.15 10.62 -18.42
N ASN A 36 1.45 10.68 -18.18
CA ASN A 36 2.29 11.76 -18.69
C ASN A 36 3.11 11.37 -19.92
N TYR A 37 3.29 10.07 -20.19
CA TYR A 37 4.22 9.57 -21.21
C TYR A 37 3.42 8.95 -22.37
N ASN A 38 3.86 9.22 -23.60
CA ASN A 38 3.18 8.77 -24.82
C ASN A 38 3.83 7.55 -25.47
N ASP A 39 5.05 7.20 -25.06
CA ASP A 39 5.77 6.03 -25.58
C ASP A 39 5.41 4.75 -24.81
N ASP A 40 5.84 3.61 -25.35
CA ASP A 40 5.66 2.30 -24.70
C ASP A 40 6.58 2.11 -23.47
N LEU A 41 7.59 2.96 -23.28
CA LEU A 41 8.49 2.91 -22.11
C LEU A 41 7.73 3.15 -20.81
N LYS A 42 6.63 3.92 -20.86
CA LYS A 42 5.74 4.14 -19.72
C LYS A 42 5.29 2.86 -19.03
N TYR A 43 5.03 1.79 -19.79
CA TYR A 43 4.55 0.52 -19.24
C TYR A 43 5.65 -0.18 -18.42
N SER A 44 6.90 -0.12 -18.89
CA SER A 44 8.05 -0.70 -18.19
C SER A 44 8.41 0.08 -16.91
N ILE A 45 8.32 1.41 -16.95
CA ILE A 45 8.54 2.26 -15.76
C ILE A 45 7.43 1.98 -14.75
N ALA A 46 6.17 2.01 -15.19
CA ALA A 46 5.00 1.75 -14.36
C ALA A 46 5.08 0.36 -13.70
N LEU A 47 5.48 -0.67 -14.45
CA LEU A 47 5.65 -2.03 -13.92
C LEU A 47 6.76 -2.14 -12.88
N SER A 48 7.86 -1.39 -13.04
CA SER A 48 8.96 -1.36 -12.06
C SER A 48 8.48 -0.85 -10.70
N TYR A 49 7.72 0.24 -10.68
CA TYR A 49 7.12 0.76 -9.46
C TYR A 49 6.07 -0.19 -8.86
N LEU A 50 5.23 -0.83 -9.70
CA LEU A 50 4.29 -1.85 -9.18
C LEU A 50 5.03 -3.00 -8.48
N SER A 51 6.18 -3.42 -9.00
CA SER A 51 7.00 -4.47 -8.38
C SER A 51 7.51 -4.04 -6.99
N MET A 52 8.01 -2.81 -6.87
CA MET A 52 8.44 -2.24 -5.59
C MET A 52 7.27 -2.13 -4.59
N ALA A 53 6.11 -1.67 -5.07
CA ALA A 53 4.90 -1.62 -4.27
C ALA A 53 4.50 -3.01 -3.75
N ASN A 54 4.59 -4.04 -4.59
CA ASN A 54 4.23 -5.41 -4.23
C ASN A 54 5.19 -6.01 -3.19
N GLN A 55 6.47 -5.63 -3.21
CA GLN A 55 7.42 -6.06 -2.17
C GLN A 55 7.03 -5.49 -0.80
N SER A 56 6.75 -4.18 -0.73
CA SER A 56 6.32 -3.52 0.52
C SER A 56 4.96 -4.05 1.00
N TYR A 57 4.03 -4.33 0.08
CA TYR A 57 2.73 -4.94 0.38
C TYR A 57 2.86 -6.32 1.04
N LEU A 58 3.63 -7.23 0.44
CA LEU A 58 3.79 -8.59 0.97
C LEU A 58 4.47 -8.59 2.34
N GLU A 59 5.43 -7.70 2.54
CA GLU A 59 6.08 -7.53 3.83
C GLU A 59 5.12 -6.94 4.88
N ALA A 60 4.23 -6.01 4.49
CA ALA A 60 3.18 -5.52 5.37
C ALA A 60 2.21 -6.62 5.80
N GLU A 61 1.76 -7.48 4.87
CA GLU A 61 0.94 -8.65 5.20
C GLU A 61 1.65 -9.59 6.18
N ARG A 62 2.94 -9.87 5.93
CA ARG A 62 3.76 -10.71 6.82
C ARG A 62 3.78 -10.16 8.24
N VAL A 63 4.03 -8.85 8.41
CA VAL A 63 4.05 -8.18 9.72
C VAL A 63 2.68 -8.24 10.40
N VAL A 64 1.60 -7.99 9.66
CA VAL A 64 0.22 -8.08 10.19
C VAL A 64 -0.06 -9.48 10.73
N HIS A 65 0.33 -10.53 10.00
CA HIS A 65 0.14 -11.90 10.42
C HIS A 65 1.02 -12.30 11.61
N GLU A 66 2.30 -11.93 11.59
CA GLU A 66 3.26 -12.25 12.64
C GLU A 66 2.86 -11.63 13.99
N TYR A 67 2.45 -10.36 13.98
CA TYR A 67 2.09 -9.61 15.19
C TYR A 67 0.59 -9.57 15.46
N GLN A 68 -0.22 -10.29 14.68
CA GLN A 68 -1.67 -10.38 14.82
C GLN A 68 -2.38 -9.01 14.84
N ILE A 69 -1.93 -8.07 14.00
CA ILE A 69 -2.47 -6.71 13.90
C ILE A 69 -3.70 -6.71 12.98
N TYR A 70 -4.73 -7.46 13.36
CA TYR A 70 -5.96 -7.61 12.59
C TYR A 70 -6.90 -6.44 12.87
N ASN A 71 -7.13 -5.62 11.85
CA ASN A 71 -7.93 -4.41 11.95
C ASN A 71 -8.54 -4.05 10.59
N VAL A 72 -9.76 -3.50 10.63
CA VAL A 72 -10.58 -3.23 9.44
C VAL A 72 -9.98 -2.15 8.53
N GLU A 73 -9.32 -1.12 9.07
CA GLU A 73 -8.68 -0.08 8.28
C GLU A 73 -7.47 -0.64 7.51
N ILE A 74 -6.67 -1.50 8.14
CA ILE A 74 -5.52 -2.18 7.52
C ILE A 74 -5.98 -3.18 6.46
N GLU A 75 -6.96 -4.04 6.78
CA GLU A 75 -7.53 -5.00 5.82
C GLU A 75 -8.17 -4.29 4.61
N SER A 76 -8.85 -3.16 4.85
CA SER A 76 -9.42 -2.35 3.77
C SER A 76 -8.36 -1.80 2.83
N PHE A 77 -7.17 -1.44 3.35
CA PHE A 77 -6.04 -1.04 2.51
C PHE A 77 -5.55 -2.20 1.64
N PHE A 78 -5.40 -3.40 2.19
CA PHE A 78 -4.97 -4.57 1.40
C PHE A 78 -5.97 -4.94 0.30
N GLY A 79 -7.27 -4.93 0.61
CA GLY A 79 -8.30 -5.13 -0.41
C GLY A 79 -8.24 -4.09 -1.54
N ALA A 80 -8.07 -2.81 -1.19
CA ALA A 80 -7.93 -1.75 -2.19
C ALA A 80 -6.64 -1.87 -3.02
N TYR A 81 -5.55 -2.35 -2.42
CA TYR A 81 -4.30 -2.62 -3.13
C TYR A 81 -4.46 -3.73 -4.16
N GLU A 82 -5.11 -4.84 -3.81
CA GLU A 82 -5.36 -5.94 -4.74
C GLU A 82 -6.24 -5.53 -5.93
N ASP A 83 -7.31 -4.77 -5.65
CA ASP A 83 -8.17 -4.19 -6.70
C ASP A 83 -7.38 -3.27 -7.64
N TYR A 84 -6.54 -2.40 -7.07
CA TYR A 84 -5.65 -1.52 -7.84
C TYR A 84 -4.67 -2.34 -8.69
N LYS A 85 -3.99 -3.33 -8.11
CA LYS A 85 -3.01 -4.19 -8.79
C LYS A 85 -3.66 -4.95 -9.94
N PHE A 86 -4.90 -5.41 -9.76
CA PHE A 86 -5.67 -6.10 -10.79
C PHE A 86 -5.93 -5.20 -12.00
N GLU A 87 -6.52 -4.01 -11.79
CA GLU A 87 -6.79 -3.09 -12.90
C GLU A 87 -5.51 -2.55 -13.53
N PHE A 88 -4.46 -2.34 -12.73
CA PHE A 88 -3.17 -1.93 -13.24
C PHE A 88 -2.58 -2.97 -14.19
N LYS A 89 -2.58 -4.25 -13.80
CA LYS A 89 -2.05 -5.34 -14.64
C LYS A 89 -2.78 -5.41 -15.98
N LYS A 90 -4.10 -5.22 -16.00
CA LYS A 90 -4.88 -5.14 -17.25
C LYS A 90 -4.40 -4.01 -18.16
N VAL A 91 -4.26 -2.81 -17.62
CA VAL A 91 -3.76 -1.65 -18.39
C VAL A 91 -2.40 -1.95 -19.01
N ILE A 92 -1.49 -2.59 -18.28
CA ILE A 92 -0.17 -2.96 -18.80
C ILE A 92 -0.28 -4.08 -19.84
N SER A 93 -0.98 -5.18 -19.54
CA SER A 93 -1.01 -6.38 -20.39
C SER A 93 -1.77 -6.18 -21.69
N GLU A 94 -2.86 -5.43 -21.64
CA GLU A 94 -3.76 -5.21 -22.78
C GLU A 94 -3.43 -3.90 -23.51
N LYS A 95 -2.48 -3.11 -23.00
CA LYS A 95 -2.24 -1.72 -23.42
C LYS A 95 -3.54 -0.92 -23.45
N ASP A 96 -4.38 -1.14 -22.44
CA ASP A 96 -5.73 -0.57 -22.40
C ASP A 96 -5.63 0.96 -22.39
N LYS A 97 -6.28 1.58 -23.37
CA LYS A 97 -6.34 3.04 -23.51
C LYS A 97 -7.36 3.66 -22.56
N ASN A 98 -8.28 2.85 -22.01
CA ASN A 98 -9.28 3.30 -21.06
C ASN A 98 -8.82 3.07 -19.61
N THR A 99 -8.10 4.05 -19.07
CA THR A 99 -7.54 3.99 -17.71
C THR A 99 -8.52 4.42 -16.61
N SER A 100 -9.80 4.68 -16.93
CA SER A 100 -10.79 5.17 -15.96
C SER A 100 -11.01 4.23 -14.77
N TRP A 101 -10.98 2.91 -15.01
CA TRP A 101 -11.09 1.91 -13.95
C TRP A 101 -9.87 1.93 -13.04
N LEU A 102 -8.67 1.95 -13.61
CA LEU A 102 -7.43 2.07 -12.86
C LEU A 102 -7.43 3.32 -11.97
N PHE A 103 -7.77 4.48 -12.52
CA PHE A 103 -7.81 5.72 -11.73
C PHE A 103 -8.87 5.69 -10.64
N SER A 104 -10.04 5.08 -10.90
CA SER A 104 -11.06 4.89 -9.86
C SER A 104 -10.57 3.99 -8.72
N ARG A 105 -9.84 2.90 -9.04
CA ARG A 105 -9.22 2.04 -8.01
C ARG A 105 -8.10 2.74 -7.28
N TYR A 106 -7.31 3.55 -7.97
CA TYR A 106 -6.28 4.37 -7.35
C TYR A 106 -6.87 5.37 -6.34
N ASP A 107 -7.98 6.04 -6.67
CA ASP A 107 -8.63 6.97 -5.74
C ASP A 107 -9.15 6.25 -4.48
N ILE A 108 -9.68 5.04 -4.64
CA ILE A 108 -10.06 4.18 -3.50
C ILE A 108 -8.84 3.82 -2.67
N LEU A 109 -7.73 3.39 -3.30
CA LEU A 109 -6.48 3.07 -2.61
C LEU A 109 -5.95 4.27 -1.81
N VAL A 110 -5.96 5.48 -2.38
CA VAL A 110 -5.55 6.72 -1.68
C VAL A 110 -6.40 6.93 -0.43
N LYS A 111 -7.72 6.74 -0.53
CA LYS A 111 -8.62 6.88 0.62
C LYS A 111 -8.31 5.83 1.70
N LYS A 112 -8.15 4.56 1.32
CA LYS A 112 -7.88 3.46 2.25
C LYS A 112 -6.51 3.54 2.90
N TRP A 113 -5.50 3.99 2.17
CA TRP A 113 -4.19 4.33 2.74
C TRP A 113 -4.29 5.38 3.85
N LYS A 114 -5.04 6.48 3.62
CA LYS A 114 -5.23 7.53 4.65
C LYS A 114 -5.93 7.00 5.90
N GLU A 115 -6.92 6.14 5.73
CA GLU A 115 -7.63 5.49 6.84
C GLU A 115 -6.68 4.61 7.66
N ALA A 116 -5.91 3.73 7.00
CA ALA A 116 -4.93 2.86 7.65
C ALA A 116 -3.80 3.65 8.35
N ASP A 117 -3.25 4.67 7.68
CA ASP A 117 -2.21 5.54 8.26
C ASP A 117 -2.72 6.31 9.47
N GLY A 118 -3.96 6.84 9.40
CA GLY A 118 -4.60 7.52 10.52
C GLY A 118 -4.76 6.60 11.74
N PHE A 119 -5.22 5.36 11.52
CA PHE A 119 -5.35 4.35 12.56
C PHE A 119 -4.00 4.00 13.20
N LEU A 120 -2.98 3.71 12.38
CA LEU A 120 -1.64 3.36 12.87
C LEU A 120 -1.00 4.49 13.68
N LYS A 121 -1.14 5.75 13.24
CA LYS A 121 -0.67 6.91 14.01
C LYS A 121 -1.29 6.98 15.39
N GLN A 122 -2.61 6.82 15.48
CA GLN A 122 -3.32 6.83 16.75
C GLN A 122 -2.83 5.72 17.68
N LEU A 123 -2.66 4.49 17.16
CA LEU A 123 -2.14 3.38 17.95
C LEU A 123 -0.72 3.62 18.46
N ILE A 124 0.17 4.12 17.59
CA ILE A 124 1.56 4.44 17.95
C ILE A 124 1.62 5.53 19.02
N GLU A 125 0.78 6.56 18.92
CA GLU A 125 0.70 7.64 19.93
C GLU A 125 0.16 7.14 21.28
N LEU A 126 -0.87 6.29 21.27
CA LEU A 126 -1.40 5.66 22.49
C LEU A 126 -0.35 4.78 23.19
N GLY A 127 0.49 4.09 22.41
CA GLY A 127 1.59 3.28 22.93
C GLY A 127 2.71 4.09 23.58
N LYS A 128 2.93 5.35 23.17
CA LYS A 128 3.94 6.25 23.75
C LYS A 128 3.54 6.87 25.08
N ASN A 129 2.24 6.90 25.38
CA ASN A 129 1.66 7.54 26.57
C ASN A 129 1.38 6.56 27.73
N LYS A 130 1.80 5.29 27.59
CA LYS A 130 1.68 4.23 28.61
C LYS A 130 3.07 3.82 29.10
#